data_AF-C6SNJ2-F1
#
_entry.id   AF-C6SNJ2-F1
#
_cell.length_a   1.000
_cell.length_b   1.000
_cell.length_c   1.000
_cell.angle_alpha   90.00
_cell.angle_beta   90.00
_cell.angle_gamma   90.00
#
_symmetry.space_group_name_H-M   'P 1'
#
loop_
_entity.id
_entity.type
_entity.pdbx_description
1 polymer ?
#
loop_
_entity_poly.entity_id
_entity_poly.type
_entity_poly.pdbx_seq_one_letter_code
_entity_poly.pdbx_strand_id
1 'polypeptide(L)'
;MIVVDDVECAPVRETGSLIEPHRQFPERVNVGFMQIVSRTAIRLRVFERGVGETQACGTGACAAVVAGIRLGLLDEGKTVEVILPGGTLYIEWACGGDVMM
;
A
#
# COMPACT_ATOMS: atom_id res chain seq x y z
N MET A 1 -4.39 -5.19 0.17
CA MET A 1 -3.64 -4.39 1.17
C MET A 1 -3.74 -5.11 2.50
N ILE A 2 -2.63 -5.28 3.19
CA ILE A 2 -2.55 -5.91 4.51
C ILE A 2 -2.05 -4.85 5.47
N VAL A 3 -2.80 -4.60 6.55
CA VAL A 3 -2.34 -3.70 7.62
C VAL A 3 -1.42 -4.49 8.54
N VAL A 4 -0.26 -3.93 8.85
CA VAL A 4 0.76 -4.54 9.72
C VAL A 4 1.19 -3.55 10.80
N ASP A 5 1.65 -4.07 11.94
CA ASP A 5 2.13 -3.24 13.05
C ASP A 5 3.49 -2.59 12.73
N ASP A 6 4.36 -3.31 12.01
CA ASP A 6 5.68 -2.84 11.58
C ASP A 6 6.04 -3.41 10.20
N VAL A 7 6.36 -2.54 9.23
CA VAL A 7 6.78 -2.95 7.89
C VAL A 7 8.17 -3.57 7.84
N GLU A 8 9.05 -3.25 8.79
CA GLU A 8 10.41 -3.82 8.84
C GLU A 8 10.36 -5.31 9.19
N CYS A 9 9.43 -5.68 10.07
CA CYS A 9 9.22 -7.07 10.50
C CYS A 9 8.17 -7.82 9.66
N ALA A 10 7.53 -7.16 8.69
CA ALA A 10 6.48 -7.78 7.89
C ALA A 10 7.06 -8.90 6.98
N PRO A 11 6.40 -10.07 6.89
CA PRO A 11 6.82 -11.20 6.05
C PRO A 11 6.48 -10.95 4.57
N VAL A 12 7.05 -9.89 3.99
CA VAL A 12 6.71 -9.39 2.65
C VAL A 12 6.94 -10.44 1.58
N ARG A 13 8.07 -11.15 1.66
CA ARG A 13 8.43 -12.17 0.67
C ARG A 13 7.62 -13.44 0.85
N GLU A 14 7.54 -13.95 2.07
CA GLU A 14 6.86 -15.20 2.40
C GLU A 14 5.36 -15.08 2.12
N THR A 15 4.72 -14.01 2.61
CA THR A 15 3.28 -13.79 2.41
C THR A 15 2.97 -13.29 1.01
N GLY A 16 3.79 -12.38 0.48
CA GLY A 16 3.60 -11.83 -0.87
C GLY A 16 3.65 -12.91 -1.95
N SER A 17 4.61 -13.83 -1.88
CA SER A 17 4.73 -14.92 -2.86
C SER A 17 3.59 -15.95 -2.80
N LEU A 18 2.88 -16.07 -1.68
CA LEU A 18 1.70 -16.92 -1.55
C LEU A 18 0.43 -16.25 -2.07
N ILE A 19 0.32 -14.93 -1.89
CA ILE A 19 -0.87 -14.16 -2.25
C ILE A 19 -0.84 -13.71 -3.71
N GLU A 20 0.32 -13.29 -4.23
CA GLU A 20 0.47 -12.79 -5.60
C GLU A 20 -0.13 -13.73 -6.66
N PRO A 21 0.11 -15.05 -6.62
CA PRO A 21 -0.46 -16.00 -7.57
C PRO A 21 -1.73 -16.68 -7.05
N HIS A 22 -2.33 -16.19 -5.98
CA HIS A 22 -3.48 -16.86 -5.36
C HIS A 22 -4.65 -16.98 -6.35
N ARG A 23 -5.33 -18.12 -6.36
CA ARG A 23 -6.40 -18.46 -7.33
C ARG A 23 -7.56 -17.44 -7.42
N GLN A 24 -7.75 -16.61 -6.40
CA GLN A 24 -8.77 -15.55 -6.40
C GLN A 24 -8.36 -14.33 -7.24
N PHE A 25 -7.10 -14.26 -7.65
CA PHE A 25 -6.55 -13.25 -8.54
C PHE A 25 -6.03 -13.94 -9.80
N PRO A 26 -6.91 -14.24 -10.79
CA PRO A 26 -6.50 -14.95 -12.02
C PRO A 26 -5.39 -14.23 -12.79
N GLU A 27 -5.37 -12.91 -12.72
CA GLU A 27 -4.32 -12.06 -13.32
C GLU A 27 -3.21 -11.68 -12.34
N ARG A 28 -3.10 -12.40 -11.20
CA ARG A 28 -2.23 -12.11 -10.06
C ARG A 28 -2.52 -10.72 -9.45
N VAL A 29 -1.79 -10.35 -8.40
CA VAL A 29 -2.03 -9.09 -7.68
C VAL A 29 -0.76 -8.51 -7.06
N ASN A 30 -0.70 -7.18 -6.94
CA ASN A 30 0.30 -6.51 -6.10
C ASN A 30 -0.12 -6.62 -4.62
N VAL A 31 0.77 -7.12 -3.77
CA VAL A 31 0.50 -7.30 -2.34
C VAL A 31 1.19 -6.20 -1.55
N GLY A 32 0.41 -5.22 -1.08
CA GLY A 32 0.92 -4.15 -0.22
C GLY A 32 0.82 -4.48 1.27
N PHE A 33 1.86 -4.13 2.02
CA PHE A 33 1.98 -4.22 3.48
C PHE A 33 2.10 -2.81 4.04
N MET A 34 1.05 -2.35 4.69
CA MET A 34 0.88 -0.97 5.13
C MET A 34 0.93 -0.88 6.66
N GLN A 35 1.83 -0.07 7.19
CA GLN A 35 1.84 0.33 8.59
C GLN A 35 1.26 1.73 8.72
N ILE A 36 0.28 1.89 9.60
CA ILE A 36 -0.29 3.20 9.93
C ILE A 36 0.65 3.89 10.93
N VAL A 37 1.24 5.01 10.54
CA VAL A 37 2.07 5.84 11.43
C VAL A 37 1.23 6.93 12.08
N SER A 38 0.33 7.54 11.31
CA SER A 38 -0.68 8.49 11.76
C SER A 38 -1.86 8.48 10.79
N ARG A 39 -2.89 9.30 11.04
CA ARG A 39 -4.03 9.46 10.11
C ARG A 39 -3.65 10.10 8.77
N THR A 40 -2.45 10.65 8.64
CA THR A 40 -1.93 11.28 7.42
C THR A 40 -0.52 10.79 7.04
N ALA A 41 -0.06 9.67 7.61
CA ALA A 41 1.24 9.11 7.29
C ALA A 41 1.23 7.57 7.39
N ILE A 42 1.77 6.91 6.38
CA ILE A 42 1.93 5.45 6.34
C ILE A 42 3.35 5.06 5.88
N ARG A 43 3.81 3.89 6.32
CA ARG A 43 4.91 3.19 5.66
C ARG A 43 4.36 2.06 4.81
N LEU A 44 4.98 1.82 3.66
CA LEU A 44 4.50 0.85 2.68
C LEU A 44 5.64 0.05 2.06
N ARG A 45 5.48 -1.27 2.08
CA ARG A 45 6.26 -2.21 1.25
C ARG A 45 5.33 -2.94 0.30
N VAL A 46 5.78 -3.21 -0.92
CA VAL A 46 4.95 -3.83 -1.96
C VAL A 46 5.67 -5.01 -2.58
N PHE A 47 5.00 -6.15 -2.62
CA PHE A 47 5.37 -7.29 -3.44
C PHE A 47 4.61 -7.19 -4.77
N GLU A 48 5.32 -6.82 -5.83
CA GLU A 48 4.75 -6.59 -7.15
C GLU A 48 4.57 -7.88 -7.96
N ARG A 49 3.46 -7.92 -8.70
CA ARG A 49 3.10 -8.98 -9.62
C ARG A 49 4.23 -9.27 -10.60
N GLY A 50 4.68 -10.53 -10.62
CA GLY A 50 5.73 -10.99 -11.52
C GLY A 50 7.14 -10.43 -11.28
N VAL A 51 7.34 -9.60 -10.25
CA VAL A 51 8.64 -8.97 -9.94
C VAL A 51 9.14 -9.41 -8.56
N GLY A 52 8.26 -9.43 -7.56
CA GLY A 52 8.64 -9.56 -6.16
C GLY A 52 8.70 -8.20 -5.47
N GLU A 53 9.44 -8.10 -4.37
CA GLU A 53 9.51 -6.85 -3.62
C GLU A 53 10.25 -5.75 -4.39
N THR A 54 9.63 -4.57 -4.50
CA THR A 54 10.19 -3.39 -5.19
C THR A 54 10.41 -2.23 -4.23
N GLN A 55 11.31 -1.31 -4.63
CA GLN A 55 11.66 -0.14 -3.82
C GLN A 55 10.56 0.92 -3.81
N ALA A 56 9.82 1.06 -4.90
CA ALA A 56 8.72 2.00 -5.00
C ALA A 56 7.68 1.50 -6.01
N CYS A 57 6.40 1.66 -5.67
CA CYS A 57 5.28 1.35 -6.54
C CYS A 57 4.23 2.45 -6.40
N GLY A 58 4.18 3.39 -7.35
CA GLY A 58 3.27 4.55 -7.28
C GLY A 58 1.80 4.15 -7.22
N THR A 59 1.38 3.19 -8.06
CA THR A 59 -0.01 2.70 -8.04
C THR A 59 -0.32 1.90 -6.76
N GLY A 60 0.67 1.20 -6.20
CA GLY A 60 0.56 0.54 -4.89
C GLY A 60 0.37 1.53 -3.76
N ALA A 61 1.08 2.66 -3.80
CA ALA A 61 0.93 3.76 -2.84
C ALA A 61 -0.47 4.39 -2.92
N CYS A 62 -0.98 4.67 -4.13
CA CYS A 62 -2.36 5.13 -4.32
C CYS A 62 -3.38 4.17 -3.73
N ALA A 63 -3.23 2.87 -4.03
CA ALA A 63 -4.12 1.84 -3.50
C ALA A 63 -4.06 1.73 -1.97
N ALA A 64 -2.90 1.95 -1.35
CA ALA A 64 -2.74 1.96 0.11
C ALA A 64 -3.53 3.09 0.77
N VAL A 65 -3.43 4.31 0.24
CA VAL A 65 -4.15 5.48 0.77
C VAL A 65 -5.66 5.30 0.62
N VAL A 66 -6.14 4.89 -0.55
CA VAL A 66 -7.56 4.59 -0.78
C VAL A 66 -8.07 3.51 0.19
N ALA A 67 -7.30 2.43 0.37
CA ALA A 67 -7.66 1.36 1.29
C ALA A 67 -7.71 1.85 2.75
N GLY A 68 -6.70 2.61 3.20
CA GLY A 68 -6.64 3.15 4.55
C GLY A 68 -7.79 4.12 4.86
N ILE A 69 -8.15 4.98 3.91
CA ILE A 69 -9.32 5.89 4.04
C ILE A 69 -10.61 5.06 4.13
N ARG A 70 -10.82 4.08 3.23
CA ARG A 70 -12.02 3.22 3.26
C ARG A 70 -12.15 2.38 4.52
N LEU A 71 -11.03 2.05 5.18
CA LEU A 71 -11.00 1.35 6.47
C LEU A 71 -11.16 2.28 7.68
N GLY A 72 -11.27 3.61 7.48
CA GLY A 72 -11.36 4.60 8.54
C GLY A 72 -10.05 4.87 9.29
N LEU A 73 -8.92 4.38 8.75
CA LEU A 73 -7.59 4.46 9.36
C LEU A 73 -6.85 5.75 8.98
N LEU A 74 -7.18 6.33 7.83
CA LEU A 74 -6.61 7.57 7.32
C LEU A 74 -7.70 8.62 7.12
N ASP A 75 -7.30 9.89 7.12
CA ASP A 75 -8.22 11.01 6.91
C ASP A 75 -8.50 11.23 5.42
N GLU A 76 -9.77 11.21 5.07
CA GLU A 76 -10.25 11.53 3.73
C GLU A 76 -10.01 12.99 3.37
N GLY A 77 -9.65 13.27 2.11
CA GLY A 77 -9.42 14.62 1.60
C GLY A 77 -8.21 15.32 2.23
N LYS A 78 -7.31 14.56 2.86
CA LYS A 78 -6.01 15.04 3.33
C LYS A 78 -4.90 14.43 2.49
N THR A 79 -3.85 15.21 2.29
CA THR A 79 -2.59 14.69 1.76
C THR A 79 -2.00 13.70 2.77
N VAL A 80 -1.79 12.46 2.34
CA VAL A 80 -1.17 11.39 3.11
C VAL A 80 0.27 11.20 2.62
N GLU A 81 1.20 11.23 3.56
CA GLU A 81 2.60 10.87 3.32
C GLU A 81 2.75 9.34 3.26
N VAL A 82 3.24 8.83 2.13
CA VAL A 82 3.51 7.40 1.92
C VAL A 82 5.01 7.19 1.82
N ILE A 83 5.58 6.59 2.85
CA ILE A 83 7.02 6.33 2.95
C ILE A 83 7.30 4.92 2.39
N LEU A 84 8.01 4.85 1.27
CA LEU A 84 8.48 3.61 0.65
C LEU A 84 10.02 3.50 0.78
N PRO A 85 10.61 2.31 0.59
CA PRO A 85 12.06 2.14 0.60
C PRO A 85 12.79 3.07 -0.39
N GLY A 86 12.20 3.30 -1.56
CA GLY A 86 12.76 4.12 -2.64
C GLY A 86 12.46 5.62 -2.54
N GLY A 87 11.72 6.07 -1.51
CA GLY A 87 11.38 7.48 -1.31
C GLY A 87 9.94 7.69 -0.82
N THR A 88 9.59 8.96 -0.63
CA THR A 88 8.28 9.37 -0.12
C THR A 88 7.40 9.90 -1.26
N LEU A 89 6.14 9.48 -1.28
CA LEU A 89 5.08 10.04 -2.14
C LEU A 89 4.04 10.73 -1.28
N TYR A 90 3.37 11.74 -1.84
CA TYR A 90 2.26 12.44 -1.19
C TYR A 90 1.00 12.16 -1.99
N ILE A 91 -0.02 11.61 -1.34
CA ILE A 91 -1.21 11.16 -2.05
C ILE A 91 -2.44 11.74 -1.38
N GLU A 92 -3.30 12.35 -2.18
CA GLU A 92 -4.58 12.88 -1.72
C GLU A 92 -5.72 12.15 -2.43
N TRP A 93 -6.74 11.77 -1.65
CA TRP A 93 -7.93 11.16 -2.19
C TRP A 93 -9.16 11.47 -1.34
N ALA A 94 -10.29 11.66 -2.01
CA ALA A 94 -11.62 11.74 -1.43
C ALA A 94 -12.59 10.85 -2.19
N CYS A 95 -13.58 10.27 -1.51
CA CYS A 95 -14.55 9.36 -2.11
C CYS A 95 -15.30 10.04 -3.27
N GLY A 96 -15.29 9.38 -4.43
CA GLY A 96 -15.90 9.89 -5.66
C GLY A 96 -15.01 10.83 -6.47
N GLY A 97 -13.81 11.17 -5.98
CA GLY A 97 -12.79 11.93 -6.71
C GLY A 97 -11.66 11.06 -7.27
N ASP A 98 -10.81 11.70 -8.06
CA ASP A 98 -9.57 11.12 -8.58
C ASP A 98 -8.50 11.03 -7.48
N VAL A 99 -7.57 10.09 -7.63
CA VAL A 99 -6.39 9.99 -6.76
C VAL A 99 -5.29 10.90 -7.30
N MET A 100 -4.80 11.81 -6.47
CA MET A 100 -3.76 12.77 -6.82
C MET A 100 -2.43 12.37 -6.16
N MET A 101 -1.33 12.44 -6.90
CA MET A 101 0.05 12.14 -6.46
C MET A 101 0.99 13.29 -6.81
#